data_AF-A0A661E1I1-F1
#
_entry.id   AF-A0A661E1I1-F1
#
_cell.length_a   1.000
_cell.length_b   1.000
_cell.length_c   1.000
_cell.angle_alpha   90.00
_cell.angle_beta   90.00
_cell.angle_gamma   90.00
#
_symmetry.space_group_name_H-M   'P 1'
#
loop_
_entity.id
_entity.type
_entity.pdbx_description
1 polymer ?
#
loop_
_entity_poly.entity_id
_entity_poly.type
_entity_poly.pdbx_seq_one_letter_code
_entity_poly.pdbx_strand_id
1 'polypeptide(L)'
;MEEKLTFRRYRDNDEKYTRWSEDIFNEDTTYKCPTYVHRTPPCQGSCPSGEDIRGWLQIVRGIEKPPADMDWQEYAFRRSTDANPFPSIMGRVCPAPCQEGCNRNEVEDFVGINAVEQFIGDHALEAKLTFEQAEQESGKKIA
;
A
#
# COMPACT_ATOMS: atom_id res chain seq x y z
N MET A 1 -45.30 -31.96 31.84
CA MET A 1 -45.18 -30.71 31.09
C MET A 1 -44.55 -31.05 29.75
N GLU A 2 -45.29 -30.86 28.67
CA GLU A 2 -44.86 -31.21 27.29
C GLU A 2 -43.66 -30.37 26.85
N GLU A 3 -42.63 -31.04 26.35
CA GLU A 3 -41.53 -30.43 25.60
C GLU A 3 -42.05 -30.00 24.22
N LYS A 4 -42.10 -28.68 23.98
CA LYS A 4 -42.55 -28.14 22.70
C LYS A 4 -41.47 -28.33 21.64
N LEU A 5 -41.80 -29.11 20.60
CA LEU A 5 -40.91 -29.49 19.50
C LEU A 5 -40.58 -28.37 18.50
N THR A 6 -41.21 -27.19 18.61
CA THR A 6 -40.96 -26.06 17.70
C THR A 6 -40.87 -24.74 18.45
N PHE A 7 -39.84 -23.97 18.10
CA PHE A 7 -39.63 -22.61 18.61
C PHE A 7 -40.47 -21.63 17.79
N ARG A 8 -41.64 -21.25 18.31
CA ARG A 8 -42.50 -20.24 17.67
C ARG A 8 -42.03 -18.84 18.07
N ARG A 9 -41.66 -18.00 17.09
CA ARG A 9 -41.18 -16.61 17.32
C ARG A 9 -42.25 -15.70 17.94
N TYR A 10 -43.53 -15.87 17.57
CA TYR A 10 -44.65 -15.07 18.07
C TYR A 10 -45.73 -15.94 18.70
N ARG A 11 -46.37 -15.47 19.77
CA ARG A 11 -47.49 -16.17 20.42
C ARG A 11 -48.84 -15.63 19.91
N ASP A 12 -49.92 -16.34 20.18
CA ASP A 12 -51.26 -15.84 19.87
C ASP A 12 -51.52 -14.58 20.74
N ASN A 13 -52.03 -13.51 20.10
CA ASN A 13 -52.17 -12.14 20.63
C ASN A 13 -50.87 -11.31 20.77
N ASP A 14 -49.79 -11.69 20.08
CA ASP A 14 -48.57 -10.88 20.02
C ASP A 14 -48.67 -9.84 18.89
N GLU A 15 -49.36 -8.73 19.18
CA GLU A 15 -49.75 -7.69 18.19
C GLU A 15 -48.73 -6.55 18.08
N LYS A 16 -47.62 -6.63 18.82
CA LYS A 16 -46.60 -5.58 18.85
C LYS A 16 -45.64 -5.73 17.67
N TYR A 17 -45.75 -4.83 16.71
CA TYR A 17 -44.80 -4.69 15.62
C TYR A 17 -43.68 -3.71 16.01
N THR A 18 -42.47 -4.21 16.21
CA THR A 18 -41.24 -3.40 16.31
C THR A 18 -40.80 -2.95 14.92
N ARG A 19 -39.98 -1.89 14.81
CA ARG A 19 -39.45 -1.50 13.50
C ARG A 19 -38.58 -2.65 12.98
N TRP A 20 -38.75 -3.07 11.73
CA TRP A 20 -37.98 -4.17 11.13
C TRP A 20 -36.47 -4.03 11.29
N SER A 21 -35.95 -2.80 11.31
CA SER A 21 -34.54 -2.51 11.60
C SER A 21 -34.12 -2.98 13.00
N GLU A 22 -34.96 -2.81 14.02
CA GLU A 22 -34.68 -3.25 15.41
C GLU A 22 -34.68 -4.79 15.54
N ASP A 23 -35.41 -5.47 14.64
CA ASP A 23 -35.64 -6.92 14.68
C ASP A 23 -34.69 -7.74 13.79
N ILE A 24 -34.09 -7.10 12.77
CA ILE A 24 -33.30 -7.75 11.71
C ILE A 24 -31.85 -7.25 11.72
N PHE A 25 -31.61 -5.98 12.08
CA PHE A 25 -30.32 -5.32 11.87
C PHE A 25 -29.66 -4.93 13.19
N ASN A 26 -28.74 -5.77 13.66
CA ASN A 26 -27.77 -5.41 14.69
C ASN A 26 -26.62 -4.63 14.03
N GLU A 27 -26.89 -3.40 13.58
CA GLU A 27 -26.10 -2.69 12.57
C GLU A 27 -24.73 -2.15 13.05
N ASP A 28 -24.50 -2.04 14.36
CA ASP A 28 -23.31 -1.34 14.90
C ASP A 28 -22.33 -2.25 15.66
N THR A 29 -22.58 -3.56 15.75
CA THR A 29 -21.70 -4.46 16.50
C THR A 29 -21.32 -5.69 15.68
N THR A 30 -20.02 -5.81 15.41
CA THR A 30 -19.42 -7.01 14.83
C THR A 30 -18.60 -7.72 15.90
N TYR A 31 -18.80 -9.03 16.06
CA TYR A 31 -17.94 -9.88 16.91
C TYR A 31 -16.54 -10.07 16.29
N LYS A 32 -16.34 -9.65 15.04
CA LYS A 32 -15.05 -9.64 14.37
C LYS A 32 -14.35 -8.31 14.67
N CYS A 33 -13.26 -8.36 15.42
CA CYS A 33 -12.36 -7.23 15.58
C CYS A 33 -11.74 -6.87 14.22
N PRO A 34 -11.84 -5.61 13.74
CA PRO A 34 -11.16 -5.19 12.52
C PRO A 34 -9.66 -5.41 12.64
N THR A 35 -9.10 -6.25 11.79
CA THR A 35 -7.65 -6.43 11.71
C THR A 35 -7.13 -5.62 10.53
N TYR A 36 -6.08 -4.84 10.78
CA TYR A 36 -5.39 -4.17 9.70
C TYR A 36 -4.59 -5.21 8.91
N VAL A 37 -4.97 -5.42 7.65
CA VAL A 37 -4.27 -6.33 6.74
C VAL A 37 -3.54 -5.49 5.72
N HIS A 38 -2.20 -5.47 5.80
CA HIS A 38 -1.37 -4.94 4.72
C HIS A 38 -1.54 -5.82 3.49
N ARG A 39 -2.13 -5.26 2.44
CA ARG A 39 -2.22 -5.89 1.12
C ARG A 39 -1.29 -5.19 0.16
N THR A 40 -0.66 -5.96 -0.72
CA THR A 40 0.17 -5.43 -1.79
C THR A 40 -0.67 -4.51 -2.67
N PRO A 41 -0.29 -3.23 -2.82
CA PRO A 41 -0.99 -2.33 -3.71
C PRO A 41 -0.75 -2.78 -5.16
N PRO A 42 -1.72 -2.57 -6.06
CA PRO A 42 -1.64 -3.14 -7.41
C PRO A 42 -0.49 -2.53 -8.23
N CYS A 43 -0.11 -1.27 -8.00
CA CYS A 43 1.08 -0.69 -8.62
C CYS A 43 2.38 -1.45 -8.25
N GLN A 44 2.53 -1.84 -6.98
CA GLN A 44 3.67 -2.66 -6.53
C GLN A 44 3.56 -4.09 -7.07
N GLY A 45 2.36 -4.68 -7.07
CA GLY A 45 2.12 -6.01 -7.61
C GLY A 45 2.38 -6.13 -9.12
N SER A 46 2.20 -5.03 -9.86
CA SER A 46 2.49 -4.95 -11.29
C SER A 46 3.95 -4.58 -11.60
N CYS A 47 4.70 -4.07 -10.63
CA CYS A 47 6.11 -3.74 -10.83
C CYS A 47 6.97 -5.02 -10.81
N PRO A 48 7.69 -5.37 -11.88
CA PRO A 48 8.53 -6.57 -11.91
C PRO A 48 9.63 -6.57 -10.84
N SER A 49 10.12 -5.39 -10.46
CA SER A 49 11.12 -5.20 -9.41
C SER A 49 10.53 -5.27 -8.00
N GLY A 50 9.20 -5.19 -7.86
CA GLY A 50 8.52 -5.25 -6.56
C GLY A 50 8.69 -3.99 -5.68
N GLU A 51 8.99 -2.84 -6.29
CA GLU A 51 9.25 -1.58 -5.58
C GLU A 51 8.11 -1.14 -4.63
N ASP A 52 8.47 -0.55 -3.49
CA ASP A 52 7.53 0.10 -2.57
C ASP A 52 7.07 1.47 -3.10
N ILE A 53 6.33 1.44 -4.23
CA ILE A 53 5.83 2.62 -4.93
C ILE A 53 5.00 3.51 -4.02
N ARG A 54 4.16 2.89 -3.18
CA ARG A 54 3.35 3.65 -2.23
C ARG A 54 4.20 4.35 -1.17
N GLY A 55 5.21 3.69 -0.63
CA GLY A 55 6.07 4.26 0.40
C GLY A 55 6.85 5.47 -0.12
N TRP A 56 7.57 5.34 -1.24
CA TRP A 56 8.32 6.48 -1.76
C TRP A 56 7.41 7.61 -2.27
N LEU A 57 6.21 7.32 -2.78
CA LEU A 57 5.21 8.37 -3.09
C LEU A 57 4.70 9.09 -1.82
N GLN A 58 4.55 8.36 -0.70
CA GLN A 58 4.16 8.97 0.57
C GLN A 58 5.25 9.89 1.12
N ILE A 59 6.53 9.55 0.93
CA ILE A 59 7.67 10.40 1.27
C ILE A 59 7.64 11.68 0.42
N VAL A 60 7.53 11.54 -0.91
CA VAL A 60 7.45 12.68 -1.85
C VAL A 60 6.27 13.60 -1.51
N ARG A 61 5.14 13.03 -1.07
CA ARG A 61 3.96 13.80 -0.65
C ARG A 61 4.09 14.43 0.74
N GLY A 62 5.10 14.08 1.52
CA GLY A 62 5.30 14.55 2.89
C GLY A 62 4.36 13.90 3.92
N ILE A 63 3.74 12.77 3.57
CA ILE A 63 2.93 11.97 4.51
C ILE A 63 3.87 11.18 5.42
N GLU A 64 4.81 10.47 4.81
CA GLU A 64 5.89 9.80 5.54
C GLU A 64 7.06 10.79 5.67
N LYS A 65 7.52 11.00 6.90
CA LYS A 65 8.59 11.97 7.18
C LYS A 65 9.93 11.24 7.26
N PRO A 66 11.00 11.81 6.68
CA PRO A 66 12.32 11.24 6.83
C PRO A 66 12.76 11.25 8.31
N PRO A 67 13.68 10.33 8.69
CA PRO A 67 14.35 10.40 9.99
C PRO A 67 15.07 11.74 10.17
N ALA A 68 15.37 12.09 11.44
CA ALA A 68 16.13 13.30 11.74
C ALA A 68 17.46 13.30 10.96
N ASP A 69 17.84 14.47 10.44
CA ASP A 69 19.08 14.71 9.68
C ASP A 69 19.14 14.17 8.24
N MET A 70 18.01 13.76 7.65
CA MET A 70 17.93 13.35 6.24
C MET A 70 16.88 14.15 5.47
N ASP A 71 17.21 14.62 4.27
CA ASP A 71 16.24 15.27 3.38
C ASP A 71 15.28 14.24 2.78
N TRP A 72 14.06 14.65 2.46
CA TRP A 72 13.03 13.71 1.99
C TRP A 72 13.40 13.08 0.63
N GLN A 73 14.17 13.78 -0.20
CA GLN A 73 14.63 13.30 -1.51
C GLN A 73 15.63 12.16 -1.34
N GLU A 74 16.60 12.31 -0.42
CA GLU A 74 17.53 11.22 -0.10
C GLU A 74 16.78 10.03 0.50
N TYR A 75 15.80 10.28 1.37
CA TYR A 75 15.01 9.22 1.97
C TYR A 75 14.16 8.45 0.94
N ALA A 76 13.54 9.17 0.00
CA ALA A 76 12.80 8.59 -1.13
C ALA A 76 13.73 7.80 -2.07
N PHE A 77 14.94 8.32 -2.33
CA PHE A 77 15.96 7.61 -3.11
C PHE A 77 16.33 6.29 -2.44
N ARG A 78 16.69 6.30 -1.15
CA ARG A 78 17.03 5.09 -0.39
C ARG A 78 15.90 4.06 -0.46
N ARG A 79 14.64 4.48 -0.23
CA ARG A 79 13.46 3.60 -0.34
C ARG A 79 13.26 3.01 -1.73
N SER A 80 13.42 3.81 -2.79
CA SER A 80 13.29 3.32 -4.17
C SER A 80 14.39 2.30 -4.50
N THR A 81 15.60 2.57 -4.03
CA THR A 81 16.77 1.71 -4.29
C THR A 81 16.84 0.42 -3.49
N ASP A 82 15.95 0.20 -2.53
CA ASP A 82 15.82 -1.07 -1.83
C ASP A 82 15.50 -2.23 -2.79
N ALA A 83 14.78 -1.94 -3.89
CA ALA A 83 14.41 -2.91 -4.90
C ALA A 83 15.08 -2.66 -6.26
N ASN A 84 15.34 -1.40 -6.63
CA ASN A 84 15.85 -1.05 -7.96
C ASN A 84 16.98 -0.01 -7.86
N PRO A 85 18.25 -0.38 -8.15
CA PRO A 85 19.38 0.52 -7.97
C PRO A 85 19.50 1.61 -9.06
N PHE A 86 18.63 1.63 -10.08
CA PHE A 86 18.75 2.52 -11.23
C PHE A 86 17.51 3.40 -11.49
N PRO A 87 17.00 4.16 -10.51
CA PRO A 87 15.75 4.92 -10.66
C PRO A 87 15.81 5.97 -11.78
N SER A 88 16.96 6.63 -11.99
CA SER A 88 17.12 7.63 -13.06
C SER A 88 16.95 7.03 -14.47
N ILE A 89 17.40 5.79 -14.68
CA ILE A 89 17.25 5.12 -15.97
C ILE A 89 15.87 4.48 -16.08
N MET A 90 15.44 3.75 -15.06
CA MET A 90 14.17 3.04 -15.07
C MET A 90 12.98 4.00 -15.22
N GLY A 91 12.99 5.17 -14.56
CA GLY A 91 11.96 6.19 -14.78
C GLY A 91 11.83 6.69 -16.23
N ARG A 92 12.88 6.54 -17.07
CA ARG A 92 12.88 6.93 -18.48
C ARG A 92 12.52 5.81 -19.44
N VAL A 93 13.01 4.59 -19.20
CA VAL A 93 12.93 3.47 -20.16
C VAL A 93 11.88 2.44 -19.79
N CYS A 94 11.42 2.42 -18.53
CA CYS A 94 10.44 1.44 -18.08
C CYS A 94 9.11 1.64 -18.85
N PRO A 95 8.49 0.55 -19.35
CA PRO A 95 7.16 0.62 -19.95
C PRO A 95 6.05 0.90 -18.93
N ALA A 96 6.40 1.04 -17.64
CA ALA A 96 5.53 1.42 -16.54
C ALA A 96 4.26 0.54 -16.37
N PRO A 97 4.39 -0.80 -16.25
CA PRO A 97 3.24 -1.67 -15.94
C PRO A 97 2.58 -1.34 -14.58
N CYS A 98 3.33 -0.69 -13.69
CA CYS A 98 2.82 -0.14 -12.43
C CYS A 98 1.77 0.97 -12.61
N GLN A 99 1.81 1.70 -13.73
CA GLN A 99 0.81 2.71 -14.10
C GLN A 99 -0.43 2.05 -14.70
N GLU A 100 -0.26 1.01 -15.52
CA GLU A 100 -1.37 0.21 -16.06
C GLU A 100 -2.17 -0.49 -14.95
N GLY A 101 -1.48 -1.00 -13.92
CA GLY A 101 -2.10 -1.59 -12.74
C GLY A 101 -2.66 -0.59 -11.72
N CYS A 102 -2.64 0.72 -12.00
CA CYS A 102 -3.06 1.72 -11.02
C CYS A 102 -4.59 1.74 -10.85
N ASN A 103 -5.08 1.69 -9.60
CA ASN A 103 -6.52 1.82 -9.30
C ASN A 103 -7.15 3.14 -9.81
N ARG A 104 -6.36 4.20 -10.03
CA ARG A 104 -6.90 5.47 -10.55
C ARG A 104 -7.38 5.36 -11.99
N ASN A 105 -6.93 4.37 -12.76
CA ASN A 105 -7.40 4.12 -14.13
C ASN A 105 -8.93 3.90 -14.19
N GLU A 106 -9.53 3.47 -13.09
CA GLU A 106 -10.99 3.26 -12.99
C GLU A 106 -11.78 4.55 -12.70
N VAL A 107 -11.09 5.65 -12.37
CA VAL A 107 -11.71 6.93 -12.00
C VAL A 107 -11.32 8.03 -12.96
N GLU A 108 -10.03 8.14 -13.27
CA GLU A 108 -9.44 9.08 -14.20
C GLU A 108 -8.21 8.43 -14.86
N ASP A 109 -7.04 9.05 -14.76
CA ASP A 109 -5.78 8.54 -15.27
C ASP A 109 -4.85 8.02 -14.15
N PHE A 110 -3.76 7.37 -14.52
CA PHE A 110 -2.78 6.84 -13.59
C PHE A 110 -1.96 7.94 -12.89
N VAL A 111 -1.32 7.55 -11.79
CA VAL A 111 -0.28 8.38 -11.16
C VAL A 111 0.98 8.31 -12.03
N GLY A 112 1.61 9.46 -12.31
CA GLY A 112 2.89 9.57 -13.02
C GLY A 112 4.10 8.98 -12.28
N ILE A 113 4.03 7.69 -11.90
CA ILE A 113 5.04 6.93 -11.15
C ILE A 113 6.43 7.04 -11.79
N ASN A 114 6.54 6.79 -13.10
CA ASN A 114 7.83 6.84 -13.80
C ASN A 114 8.49 8.23 -13.74
N ALA A 115 7.72 9.31 -13.86
CA ALA A 115 8.22 10.68 -13.78
C ALA A 115 8.74 11.02 -12.39
N VAL A 116 8.08 10.52 -11.34
CA VAL A 116 8.55 10.70 -9.96
C VAL A 116 9.79 9.85 -9.68
N GLU A 117 9.83 8.59 -10.14
CA GLU A 117 11.01 7.72 -10.06
C GLU A 117 12.22 8.36 -10.76
N GLN A 118 12.00 8.89 -11.96
CA GLN A 118 13.01 9.63 -12.71
C GLN A 118 13.52 10.84 -11.91
N PHE A 119 12.61 11.66 -11.36
CA PHE A 119 12.97 12.82 -10.56
C PHE A 119 13.83 12.44 -9.33
N ILE A 120 13.43 11.39 -8.60
CA ILE A 120 14.18 10.90 -7.44
C ILE A 120 15.60 10.49 -7.86
N GLY A 121 15.72 9.72 -8.95
CA GLY A 121 17.01 9.27 -9.45
C GLY A 121 17.89 10.41 -9.96
N ASP A 122 17.32 11.37 -10.68
CA ASP A 122 18.06 12.53 -11.20
C ASP A 122 18.55 13.42 -10.06
N HIS A 123 17.71 13.67 -9.06
CA HIS A 123 18.11 14.42 -7.87
C HIS A 123 19.25 13.72 -7.12
N ALA A 124 19.21 12.39 -7.02
CA ALA A 124 20.28 11.62 -6.39
C ALA A 124 21.62 11.77 -7.14
N LEU A 125 21.59 11.83 -8.47
CA LEU A 125 22.78 12.08 -9.29
C LEU A 125 23.31 13.52 -9.10
N GLU A 126 22.44 14.52 -9.06
CA GLU A 126 22.81 15.92 -8.82
C GLU A 126 23.41 16.12 -7.43
N ALA A 127 22.82 15.51 -6.41
CA ALA A 127 23.28 15.51 -5.03
C ALA A 127 24.48 14.58 -4.79
N LYS A 128 24.89 13.80 -5.80
CA LYS A 128 25.99 12.82 -5.73
C LYS A 128 25.82 11.81 -4.59
N LEU A 129 24.59 11.35 -4.38
CA LEU A 129 24.29 10.32 -3.40
C LEU A 129 24.98 9.01 -3.79
N THR A 130 25.50 8.30 -2.80
CA THR A 130 26.19 7.02 -2.98
C THR A 130 25.63 5.98 -2.02
N PHE A 131 25.67 4.71 -2.43
CA PHE A 131 25.35 3.60 -1.55
C PHE A 131 26.41 3.42 -0.47
N GLU A 132 25.96 2.91 0.69
CA GLU A 132 26.86 2.52 1.76
C GLU A 132 27.71 1.34 1.32
N GLN A 133 29.01 1.43 1.61
CA GLN A 133 29.92 0.32 1.36
C GLN A 133 29.69 -0.78 2.39
N ALA A 134 29.88 -2.02 1.97
CA ALA A 134 29.85 -3.14 2.91
C ALA A 134 30.93 -2.95 3.99
N GLU A 135 30.58 -3.15 5.26
CA GLU A 135 31.51 -3.02 6.38
C GLU A 135 32.69 -4.01 6.29
N GLN A 136 32.47 -5.17 5.68
CA GLN A 136 33.46 -6.23 5.55
C GLN A 136 33.45 -6.81 4.14
N GLU A 137 34.65 -6.98 3.57
CA GLU A 137 34.80 -7.70 2.32
C GLU A 137 34.60 -9.21 2.54
N SER A 138 33.80 -9.84 1.71
CA SER A 138 33.51 -11.29 1.84
C SER A 138 34.70 -12.20 1.51
N GLY A 139 35.79 -11.65 0.93
CA GLY A 139 36.96 -12.39 0.44
C GLY A 139 36.69 -13.30 -0.77
N LYS A 140 35.44 -13.38 -1.24
CA LYS A 140 35.04 -14.16 -2.41
C LYS A 140 35.17 -13.30 -3.67
N LYS A 141 35.55 -13.94 -4.78
CA LYS A 141 35.62 -13.30 -6.10
C LYS A 141 34.47 -13.80 -6.96
N ILE A 142 33.73 -12.86 -7.55
CA ILE A 142 32.64 -13.11 -8.51
C ILE A 142 33.08 -12.42 -9.80
N ALA A 143 32.91 -13.09 -10.94
CA ALA A 143 33.26 -12.60 -12.26
C ALA A 143 32.02 -12.11 -13.00
#